data_AF-A0A5Q3QAQ1-F1
#
_entry.id   AF-A0A5Q3QAQ1-F1
#
_cell.length_a   1.000
_cell.length_b   1.000
_cell.length_c   1.000
_cell.angle_alpha   90.00
_cell.angle_beta   90.00
_cell.angle_gamma   90.00
#
_symmetry.space_group_name_H-M   'P 1'
#
loop_
_entity.id
_entity.type
_entity.pdbx_description
1 polymer ?
#
loop_
_entity_poly.entity_id
_entity_poly.type
_entity_poly.pdbx_seq_one_letter_code
_entity_poly.pdbx_strand_id
1 'polypeptide(L)'
;MVETWVFVLVVVAAGVCGAALALVAASWRRDHHVEVAAAVASTLPTTRPVLCSVPAGRWSAPLHRCEQAARRAGLAADTVSSNRARQRLHSVVRRMDAELPSVRALAELGRSLDTDPSRDREAVNRVHRQLTEAGERFGAVTDRMLRIVVELVDDGDGERAGRQVGELRERFPLSPPLSDVLARPSRPLLPR
;
A
#
# COMPACT_ATOMS: atom_id res chain seq x y z
N MET A 1 -21.54 48.58 6.42
CA MET A 1 -20.08 48.61 6.70
C MET A 1 -19.58 47.51 7.64
N VAL A 2 -20.44 46.63 8.18
CA VAL A 2 -20.05 45.51 9.06
C VAL A 2 -19.82 44.18 8.33
N GLU A 3 -20.32 44.04 7.11
CA GLU A 3 -20.32 42.77 6.36
C GLU A 3 -18.95 42.40 5.77
N THR A 4 -18.13 43.40 5.43
CA THR A 4 -16.78 43.19 4.87
C THR A 4 -15.77 42.69 5.92
N TRP A 5 -15.96 43.01 7.20
CA TRP A 5 -15.08 42.55 8.27
C TRP A 5 -15.19 41.05 8.55
N VAL A 6 -16.38 40.46 8.34
CA VAL A 6 -16.62 39.03 8.57
C VAL A 6 -15.93 38.19 7.49
N PHE A 7 -15.97 38.63 6.22
CA PHE A 7 -15.30 37.92 5.12
C PHE A 7 -13.78 37.92 5.26
N VAL A 8 -13.18 39.04 5.69
CA VAL A 8 -11.73 39.10 5.92
C VAL A 8 -11.32 38.17 7.07
N LEU A 9 -12.15 38.06 8.12
CA LEU A 9 -11.87 37.19 9.27
C LEU A 9 -11.98 35.70 8.90
N VAL A 10 -12.95 35.31 8.06
CA VAL A 10 -13.11 33.94 7.57
C VAL A 10 -11.97 33.53 6.62
N VAL A 11 -11.53 34.43 5.73
CA VAL A 11 -10.43 34.15 4.79
C VAL A 11 -9.09 34.06 5.53
N VAL A 12 -8.86 34.88 6.55
CA VAL A 12 -7.64 34.80 7.38
C VAL A 12 -7.64 33.54 8.27
N ALA A 13 -8.78 33.14 8.83
CA ALA A 13 -8.88 31.89 9.61
C ALA A 13 -8.65 30.64 8.75
N ALA A 14 -9.13 30.62 7.51
CA ALA A 14 -8.89 29.51 6.57
C ALA A 14 -7.42 29.46 6.09
N GLY A 15 -6.78 30.61 5.88
CA GLY A 15 -5.39 30.69 5.42
C GLY A 15 -4.35 30.25 6.46
N VAL A 16 -4.62 30.45 7.76
CA VAL A 16 -3.68 30.09 8.84
C VAL A 16 -3.76 28.60 9.20
N CYS A 17 -4.93 27.95 9.05
CA CYS A 17 -5.08 26.50 9.29
C CYS A 17 -4.33 25.64 8.26
N GLY A 18 -4.32 26.04 6.99
CA GLY A 18 -3.63 25.29 5.92
C GLY A 18 -2.11 25.28 6.07
N ALA A 19 -1.52 26.41 6.48
CA ALA A 19 -0.08 26.52 6.69
C ALA A 19 0.40 25.73 7.92
N ALA A 20 -0.40 25.70 8.99
CA ALA A 20 -0.11 24.91 10.19
C ALA A 20 -0.12 23.40 9.89
N LEU A 21 -1.09 22.91 9.11
CA LEU A 21 -1.15 21.49 8.74
C LEU A 21 -0.04 21.08 7.75
N ALA A 22 0.36 21.96 6.83
CA ALA A 22 1.50 21.70 5.94
C ALA A 22 2.83 21.63 6.71
N LEU A 23 3.02 22.50 7.71
CA LEU A 23 4.19 22.44 8.61
C LEU A 23 4.14 21.23 9.54
N VAL A 24 2.96 20.83 10.03
CA VAL A 24 2.78 19.61 10.83
C VAL A 24 3.07 18.36 9.98
N ALA A 25 2.56 18.26 8.75
CA ALA A 25 2.83 17.14 7.85
C ALA A 25 4.30 17.07 7.39
N ALA A 26 4.96 18.23 7.19
CA ALA A 26 6.38 18.28 6.87
C ALA A 26 7.26 17.97 8.09
N SER A 27 6.85 18.37 9.29
CA SER A 27 7.52 18.02 10.55
C SER A 27 7.39 16.52 10.86
N TRP A 28 6.22 15.92 10.65
CA TRP A 28 5.99 14.48 10.78
C TRP A 28 6.86 13.63 9.84
N ARG A 29 7.15 14.13 8.62
CA ARG A 29 8.08 13.45 7.70
C ARG A 29 9.54 13.53 8.13
N ARG A 30 9.94 14.58 8.87
CA ARG A 30 11.31 14.74 9.39
C ARG A 30 11.53 14.03 10.72
N ASP A 31 10.55 14.08 11.63
CA ASP A 31 10.65 13.42 12.94
C ASP A 31 10.63 11.90 12.84
N HIS A 32 9.76 11.31 12.00
CA HIS A 32 9.72 9.85 11.87
C HIS A 32 10.99 9.20 11.31
N HIS A 33 11.89 9.96 10.68
CA HIS A 33 13.18 9.45 10.21
C HIS A 33 14.30 9.54 11.26
N VAL A 34 14.16 10.39 12.28
CA VAL A 34 15.18 10.61 13.33
C VAL A 34 14.75 10.01 14.67
N GLU A 35 13.46 10.07 15.00
CA GLU A 35 12.91 9.64 16.28
C GLU A 35 12.72 8.11 16.38
N VAL A 36 12.46 7.41 15.25
CA VAL A 36 12.38 5.93 15.24
C VAL A 36 13.75 5.28 15.47
N ALA A 37 14.85 5.99 15.21
CA ALA A 37 16.20 5.51 15.52
C ALA A 37 16.59 5.74 17.00
N ALA A 38 16.05 6.79 17.64
CA ALA A 38 16.41 7.18 19.01
C ALA A 38 15.44 6.65 20.08
N ALA A 39 14.14 6.58 19.80
CA ALA A 39 13.11 6.18 20.79
C ALA A 39 13.03 4.65 21.03
N VAL A 40 13.66 3.82 20.19
CA VAL A 40 13.75 2.36 20.42
C VAL A 40 14.78 2.02 21.50
N ALA A 41 15.62 2.97 21.92
CA ALA A 41 16.71 2.73 22.86
C ALA A 41 16.34 2.93 24.34
N SER A 42 15.15 3.43 24.69
CA SER A 42 14.78 3.62 26.09
C SER A 42 13.27 3.55 26.31
N THR A 43 12.88 2.82 27.36
CA THR A 43 11.52 2.64 27.90
C THR A 43 10.62 1.59 27.23
N LEU A 44 10.77 0.32 27.65
CA LEU A 44 9.81 -0.44 28.49
C LEU A 44 9.99 -1.96 28.32
N PRO A 45 9.88 -2.74 29.40
CA PRO A 45 9.90 -4.20 29.37
C PRO A 45 8.51 -4.69 28.97
N THR A 46 8.32 -5.00 27.69
CA THR A 46 7.15 -5.73 27.23
C THR A 46 7.65 -6.94 26.47
N THR A 47 7.26 -8.12 26.98
CA THR A 47 7.36 -9.42 26.33
C THR A 47 7.01 -9.28 24.85
N ARG A 48 8.04 -9.15 24.00
CA ARG A 48 7.90 -9.20 22.56
C ARG A 48 7.41 -10.60 22.23
N PRO A 49 6.26 -10.80 21.55
CA PRO A 49 6.16 -11.99 20.73
C PRO A 49 7.36 -11.92 19.79
N VAL A 50 8.18 -12.97 19.79
CA VAL A 50 9.32 -13.11 18.89
C VAL A 50 8.73 -13.06 17.48
N LEU A 51 8.65 -11.85 16.92
CA LEU A 51 8.59 -11.67 15.48
C LEU A 51 9.91 -12.21 15.01
N CYS A 52 9.92 -13.48 14.61
CA CYS A 52 11.03 -14.09 13.91
C CYS A 52 11.39 -13.14 12.77
N SER A 53 12.48 -12.38 12.95
CA SER A 53 13.06 -11.58 11.90
C SER A 53 13.68 -12.56 10.91
N VAL A 54 12.83 -13.12 10.04
CA VAL A 54 13.28 -13.89 8.89
C VAL A 54 14.22 -12.96 8.13
N PRO A 55 15.49 -13.35 7.89
CA PRO A 55 16.44 -12.50 7.19
C PRO A 55 15.82 -12.02 5.88
N ALA A 56 16.00 -10.73 5.58
CA ALA A 56 15.39 -10.06 4.44
C ALA A 56 15.96 -10.61 3.12
N GLY A 57 15.53 -11.80 2.73
CA GLY A 57 15.87 -12.40 1.44
C GLY A 57 15.14 -11.68 0.30
N ARG A 58 15.66 -11.85 -0.92
CA ARG A 58 15.06 -11.38 -2.19
C ARG A 58 13.56 -11.66 -2.33
N TRP A 59 13.03 -12.67 -1.64
CA TRP A 59 11.62 -13.08 -1.66
C TRP A 59 10.76 -12.40 -0.60
N SER A 60 11.34 -11.97 0.53
CA SER A 60 10.58 -11.35 1.62
C SER A 60 10.38 -9.85 1.41
N ALA A 61 11.32 -9.15 0.77
CA ALA A 61 11.19 -7.70 0.54
C ALA A 61 9.97 -7.32 -0.34
N PRO A 62 9.70 -7.96 -1.49
CA PRO A 62 8.48 -7.69 -2.25
C PRO A 62 7.20 -8.08 -1.50
N LEU A 63 7.19 -9.23 -0.80
CA LEU A 63 6.05 -9.65 0.01
C LEU A 63 5.74 -8.63 1.12
N HIS A 64 6.77 -8.17 1.83
CA HIS A 64 6.61 -7.17 2.89
C HIS A 64 6.05 -5.85 2.34
N ARG A 65 6.44 -5.44 1.12
CA ARG A 65 5.87 -4.28 0.44
C ARG A 65 4.36 -4.45 0.21
N CYS A 66 3.91 -5.61 -0.26
CA CYS A 66 2.47 -5.88 -0.43
C CYS A 66 1.71 -5.79 0.90
N GLU A 67 2.23 -6.42 1.96
CA GLU A 67 1.58 -6.41 3.28
C GLU A 67 1.56 -5.00 3.89
N GLN A 68 2.65 -4.24 3.74
CA GLN A 68 2.71 -2.87 4.23
C GLN A 68 1.76 -1.95 3.46
N ALA A 69 1.62 -2.14 2.15
CA ALA A 69 0.68 -1.40 1.32
C ALA A 69 -0.77 -1.63 1.79
N ALA A 70 -1.19 -2.89 1.97
CA ALA A 70 -2.52 -3.23 2.48
C ALA A 70 -2.78 -2.64 3.89
N ARG A 71 -1.80 -2.73 4.80
CA ARG A 71 -1.90 -2.11 6.14
C ARG A 71 -2.08 -0.59 6.06
N ARG A 72 -1.29 0.10 5.24
CA ARG A 72 -1.39 1.57 5.06
C ARG A 72 -2.74 1.97 4.46
N ALA A 73 -3.24 1.20 3.50
CA ALA A 73 -4.57 1.40 2.93
C ALA A 73 -5.68 1.29 4.00
N GLY A 74 -5.61 0.28 4.87
CA GLY A 74 -6.52 0.13 6.02
C GLY A 74 -6.50 1.33 6.96
N LEU A 75 -5.31 1.74 7.40
CA LEU A 75 -5.14 2.93 8.26
C LEU A 75 -5.70 4.18 7.60
N ALA A 76 -5.47 4.38 6.29
CA ALA A 76 -6.00 5.50 5.55
C ALA A 76 -7.54 5.50 5.53
N ALA A 77 -8.17 4.35 5.29
CA ALA A 77 -9.63 4.22 5.33
C ALA A 77 -10.21 4.64 6.69
N ASP A 78 -9.55 4.25 7.79
CA ASP A 78 -10.02 4.53 9.14
C ASP A 78 -10.02 6.02 9.50
N THR A 79 -9.18 6.83 8.84
CA THR A 79 -9.18 8.29 9.02
C THR A 79 -10.43 8.99 8.46
N VAL A 80 -11.20 8.34 7.59
CA VAL A 80 -12.36 8.96 6.92
C VAL A 80 -13.56 9.03 7.84
N SER A 81 -14.04 10.23 8.17
CA SER A 81 -15.18 10.44 9.08
C SER A 81 -16.50 9.90 8.54
N SER A 82 -16.73 9.97 7.23
CA SER A 82 -17.96 9.45 6.59
C SER A 82 -18.00 7.93 6.62
N ASN A 83 -18.96 7.34 7.35
CA ASN A 83 -19.12 5.89 7.46
C ASN A 83 -19.31 5.22 6.10
N ARG A 84 -20.11 5.81 5.20
CA ARG A 84 -20.34 5.26 3.86
C ARG A 84 -19.06 5.24 3.01
N ALA A 85 -18.29 6.32 3.02
CA ALA A 85 -17.02 6.38 2.29
C ALA A 85 -15.99 5.41 2.88
N ARG A 86 -15.88 5.38 4.21
CA ARG A 86 -15.05 4.42 4.95
C ARG A 86 -15.36 2.97 4.60
N GLN A 87 -16.64 2.58 4.58
CA GLN A 87 -17.05 1.21 4.21
C GLN A 87 -16.69 0.85 2.76
N ARG A 88 -16.84 1.81 1.83
CA ARG A 88 -16.43 1.64 0.43
C ARG A 88 -14.91 1.43 0.32
N LEU A 89 -14.13 2.26 1.00
CA LEU A 89 -12.68 2.13 1.09
C LEU A 89 -12.25 0.78 1.69
N HIS A 90 -12.87 0.36 2.80
CA HIS A 90 -12.63 -0.97 3.40
C HIS A 90 -13.02 -2.13 2.50
N SER A 91 -13.93 -1.93 1.53
CA SER A 91 -14.20 -2.97 0.52
C SER A 91 -13.01 -3.22 -0.41
N VAL A 92 -12.19 -2.20 -0.68
CA VAL A 92 -10.93 -2.33 -1.42
C VAL A 92 -9.88 -3.02 -0.54
N VAL A 93 -9.71 -2.55 0.70
CA VAL A 93 -8.72 -3.12 1.64
C VAL A 93 -8.93 -4.61 1.81
N ARG A 94 -10.19 -5.05 2.01
CA ARG A 94 -10.53 -6.48 2.08
C ARG A 94 -10.14 -7.26 0.82
N ARG A 95 -10.22 -6.66 -0.37
CA ARG A 95 -9.75 -7.30 -1.60
C ARG A 95 -8.22 -7.35 -1.66
N MET A 96 -7.52 -6.31 -1.22
CA MET A 96 -6.06 -6.35 -1.09
C MET A 96 -5.62 -7.45 -0.13
N ASP A 97 -6.26 -7.57 1.02
CA ASP A 97 -5.96 -8.61 2.01
C ASP A 97 -6.24 -10.01 1.47
N ALA A 98 -7.29 -10.18 0.67
CA ALA A 98 -7.62 -11.45 0.02
C ALA A 98 -6.57 -11.90 -1.02
N GLU A 99 -5.78 -10.98 -1.58
CA GLU A 99 -4.68 -11.29 -2.50
C GLU A 99 -3.37 -11.66 -1.78
N LEU A 100 -3.21 -11.30 -0.50
CA LEU A 100 -1.97 -11.57 0.25
C LEU A 100 -1.61 -13.07 0.34
N PRO A 101 -2.56 -14.02 0.55
CA PRO A 101 -2.26 -15.44 0.50
C PRO A 101 -1.61 -15.89 -0.83
N SER A 102 -2.09 -15.39 -1.96
CA SER A 102 -1.51 -15.70 -3.29
C SER A 102 -0.08 -15.18 -3.42
N VAL A 103 0.18 -13.96 -2.93
CA VAL A 103 1.52 -13.36 -2.91
C VAL A 103 2.47 -14.14 -1.98
N ARG A 104 1.98 -14.60 -0.82
CA ARG A 104 2.74 -15.46 0.11
C ARG A 104 3.10 -16.79 -0.54
N ALA A 105 2.15 -17.44 -1.21
CA ALA A 105 2.37 -18.67 -1.95
C ALA A 105 3.42 -18.49 -3.07
N LEU A 106 3.38 -17.37 -3.80
CA LEU A 106 4.39 -17.05 -4.82
C LEU A 106 5.78 -16.85 -4.21
N ALA A 107 5.88 -16.19 -3.06
CA ALA A 107 7.16 -16.01 -2.35
C ALA A 107 7.70 -17.33 -1.77
N GLU A 108 6.82 -18.20 -1.27
CA GLU A 108 7.16 -19.56 -0.82
C GLU A 108 7.66 -20.42 -1.96
N LEU A 109 6.96 -20.41 -3.09
CA LEU A 109 7.39 -21.06 -4.32
C LEU A 109 8.76 -20.53 -4.77
N GLY A 110 8.99 -19.22 -4.73
CA GLY A 110 10.28 -18.63 -5.05
C GLY A 110 11.41 -19.13 -4.14
N ARG A 111 11.18 -19.19 -2.82
CA ARG A 111 12.13 -19.76 -1.86
C ARG A 111 12.37 -21.24 -2.12
N SER A 112 11.30 -21.99 -2.34
CA SER A 112 11.35 -23.40 -2.70
C SER A 112 11.88 -23.60 -4.10
N LEU A 113 12.14 -22.55 -4.91
CA LEU A 113 12.83 -22.57 -6.19
C LEU A 113 14.26 -21.99 -6.10
N ASP A 114 14.71 -21.51 -4.94
CA ASP A 114 16.11 -21.12 -4.72
C ASP A 114 17.00 -22.22 -4.11
N THR A 115 16.46 -23.04 -3.19
CA THR A 115 17.18 -24.11 -2.46
C THR A 115 17.76 -25.31 -3.26
N ASP A 116 17.38 -25.58 -4.51
CA ASP A 116 17.84 -26.76 -5.30
C ASP A 116 18.75 -26.29 -6.42
N PRO A 117 19.97 -26.85 -6.48
CA PRO A 117 21.00 -26.45 -7.43
C PRO A 117 20.70 -26.82 -8.89
N SER A 118 19.70 -27.69 -9.14
CA SER A 118 19.36 -28.23 -10.46
C SER A 118 18.37 -27.36 -11.25
N ARG A 119 18.00 -26.19 -10.71
CA ARG A 119 16.79 -25.47 -11.11
C ARG A 119 16.93 -24.60 -12.34
N ASP A 120 15.77 -24.45 -12.99
CA ASP A 120 15.54 -23.51 -14.08
C ASP A 120 15.64 -22.06 -13.56
N ARG A 121 16.79 -21.43 -13.80
CA ARG A 121 17.04 -20.01 -13.44
C ARG A 121 16.03 -19.07 -14.07
N GLU A 122 15.46 -19.43 -15.22
CA GLU A 122 14.44 -18.61 -15.88
C GLU A 122 13.13 -18.63 -15.09
N ALA A 123 12.72 -19.80 -14.60
CA ALA A 123 11.54 -19.93 -13.74
C ALA A 123 11.70 -19.13 -12.44
N VAL A 124 12.87 -19.22 -11.82
CA VAL A 124 13.23 -18.47 -10.61
C VAL A 124 13.14 -16.95 -10.85
N ASN A 125 13.70 -16.44 -11.96
CA ASN A 125 13.63 -15.02 -12.31
C ASN A 125 12.21 -14.55 -12.60
N ARG A 126 11.39 -15.39 -13.24
CA ARG A 126 9.99 -15.10 -13.56
C ARG A 126 9.14 -14.94 -12.31
N VAL A 127 9.28 -15.86 -11.36
CA VAL A 127 8.59 -15.78 -10.05
C VAL A 127 9.02 -14.52 -9.31
N HIS A 128 10.31 -14.19 -9.31
CA HIS A 128 10.81 -12.99 -8.64
C HIS A 128 10.28 -11.69 -9.27
N ARG A 129 10.26 -11.62 -10.61
CA ARG A 129 9.70 -10.49 -11.34
C ARG A 129 8.23 -10.28 -11.01
N GLN A 130 7.42 -11.34 -11.04
CA GLN A 130 5.99 -11.23 -10.75
C GLN A 130 5.71 -10.83 -9.30
N LEU A 131 6.51 -11.31 -8.35
CA LEU A 131 6.38 -10.89 -6.96
C LEU A 131 6.72 -9.40 -6.79
N THR A 132 7.71 -8.92 -7.54
CA THR A 132 8.07 -7.49 -7.56
C THR A 132 6.97 -6.63 -8.19
N GLU A 133 6.43 -7.05 -9.34
CA GLU A 133 5.30 -6.39 -10.00
C GLU A 133 4.05 -6.37 -9.11
N ALA A 134 3.77 -7.45 -8.37
CA ALA A 134 2.69 -7.47 -7.39
C ALA A 134 2.89 -6.38 -6.32
N GLY A 135 4.12 -6.24 -5.81
CA GLY A 135 4.49 -5.17 -4.88
C GLY A 135 4.22 -3.77 -5.44
N GLU A 136 4.56 -3.53 -6.70
CA GLU A 136 4.29 -2.27 -7.38
C GLU A 136 2.79 -2.00 -7.54
N ARG A 137 2.01 -3.01 -7.94
CA ARG A 137 0.54 -2.88 -8.08
C ARG A 137 -0.14 -2.60 -6.73
N PHE A 138 0.25 -3.30 -5.67
CA PHE A 138 -0.24 -3.02 -4.31
C PHE A 138 0.09 -1.58 -3.86
N GLY A 139 1.32 -1.12 -4.16
CA GLY A 139 1.74 0.26 -3.91
C GLY A 139 0.86 1.27 -4.64
N ALA A 140 0.67 1.09 -5.95
CA ALA A 140 -0.13 1.99 -6.78
C ALA A 140 -1.60 2.08 -6.33
N VAL A 141 -2.21 0.95 -5.93
CA VAL A 141 -3.56 0.91 -5.36
C VAL A 141 -3.62 1.71 -4.06
N THR A 142 -2.63 1.53 -3.18
CA THR A 142 -2.53 2.25 -1.89
C THR A 142 -2.37 3.75 -2.09
N ASP A 143 -1.47 4.17 -2.99
CA ASP A 143 -1.20 5.58 -3.27
C ASP A 143 -2.44 6.27 -3.84
N ARG A 144 -3.17 5.58 -4.72
CA ARG A 144 -4.43 6.11 -5.26
C ARG A 144 -5.48 6.21 -4.17
N MET A 145 -5.60 5.22 -3.29
CA MET A 145 -6.54 5.24 -2.18
C MET A 145 -6.23 6.38 -1.19
N LEU A 146 -4.96 6.60 -0.86
CA LEU A 146 -4.51 7.73 -0.04
C LEU A 146 -4.92 9.07 -0.66
N ARG A 147 -4.81 9.21 -1.98
CA ARG A 147 -5.27 10.42 -2.69
C ARG A 147 -6.78 10.62 -2.56
N ILE A 148 -7.57 9.56 -2.69
CA ILE A 148 -9.04 9.62 -2.51
C ILE A 148 -9.38 10.05 -1.07
N VAL A 149 -8.65 9.54 -0.09
CA VAL A 149 -8.83 9.93 1.32
C VAL A 149 -8.55 11.43 1.53
N VAL A 150 -7.47 11.95 0.95
CA VAL A 150 -7.15 13.38 1.00
C VAL A 150 -8.25 14.21 0.32
N GLU A 151 -8.70 13.84 -0.89
CA GLU A 151 -9.79 14.52 -1.60
C GLU A 151 -11.10 14.50 -0.80
N LEU A 152 -11.41 13.40 -0.12
CA LEU A 152 -12.57 13.29 0.77
C LEU A 152 -12.49 14.19 1.99
N VAL A 153 -11.29 14.40 2.54
CA VAL A 153 -11.06 15.28 3.69
C VAL A 153 -11.16 16.75 3.27
N ASP A 154 -10.64 17.09 2.09
CA ASP A 154 -10.61 18.47 1.59
C ASP A 154 -11.99 18.93 1.07
N ASP A 155 -12.62 18.15 0.19
CA ASP A 155 -13.81 18.58 -0.56
C ASP A 155 -15.13 17.93 -0.09
N GLY A 156 -15.06 16.81 0.66
CA GLY A 156 -16.24 16.10 1.16
C GLY A 156 -17.13 15.43 0.08
N ASP A 157 -16.72 15.44 -1.19
CA ASP A 157 -17.50 14.86 -2.30
C ASP A 157 -17.47 13.32 -2.29
N GLY A 158 -18.43 12.75 -1.54
CA GLY A 158 -18.59 11.31 -1.38
C GLY A 158 -19.07 10.56 -2.64
N GLU A 159 -19.64 11.26 -3.64
CA GLU A 159 -20.09 10.63 -4.89
C GLU A 159 -18.93 10.45 -5.85
N ARG A 160 -18.09 11.47 -6.02
CA ARG A 160 -16.86 11.39 -6.80
C ARG A 160 -15.90 10.37 -6.22
N ALA A 161 -15.67 10.40 -4.91
CA ALA A 161 -14.88 9.38 -4.22
C ALA A 161 -15.50 7.98 -4.39
N GLY A 162 -16.83 7.88 -4.41
CA GLY A 162 -17.53 6.63 -4.70
C GLY A 162 -17.20 6.04 -6.06
N ARG A 163 -17.18 6.87 -7.12
CA ARG A 163 -16.80 6.45 -8.47
C ARG A 163 -15.34 6.02 -8.54
N GLN A 164 -14.43 6.80 -7.95
CA GLN A 164 -13.00 6.49 -7.92
C GLN A 164 -12.70 5.18 -7.17
N VAL A 165 -13.44 4.88 -6.09
CA VAL A 165 -13.34 3.60 -5.39
C VAL A 165 -13.86 2.45 -6.26
N GLY A 166 -14.89 2.69 -7.07
CA GLY A 166 -15.37 1.74 -8.09
C GLY A 166 -14.27 1.37 -9.10
N GLU A 167 -13.60 2.37 -9.68
CA GLU A 167 -12.47 2.17 -10.59
C GLU A 167 -11.32 1.39 -9.93
N LEU A 168 -11.05 1.66 -8.65
CA LEU A 168 -10.02 0.94 -7.89
C LEU A 168 -10.34 -0.56 -7.78
N ARG A 169 -11.62 -0.88 -7.62
CA ARG A 169 -12.11 -2.25 -7.47
C ARG A 169 -11.97 -3.08 -8.75
N GLU A 170 -11.99 -2.44 -9.91
CA GLU A 170 -11.81 -3.07 -11.22
C GLU A 170 -10.35 -3.49 -11.48
N ARG A 171 -9.41 -2.97 -10.70
CA ARG A 171 -7.98 -3.25 -10.84
C ARG A 171 -7.54 -4.62 -10.31
N PHE A 172 -8.47 -5.39 -9.74
CA PHE A 172 -8.23 -6.72 -9.21
C PHE A 172 -8.47 -7.79 -10.29
N PRO A 173 -7.72 -8.92 -10.27
CA PRO A 173 -6.71 -9.30 -9.28
C PRO A 173 -5.38 -8.55 -9.45
N LEU A 174 -4.63 -8.39 -8.35
CA LEU A 174 -3.33 -7.68 -8.36
C LEU A 174 -2.17 -8.63 -8.64
N SER A 175 -2.38 -9.91 -8.40
CA SER A 175 -1.44 -10.98 -8.72
C SER A 175 -1.97 -11.82 -9.88
N PRO A 176 -1.14 -12.18 -10.87
CA PRO A 176 -1.53 -13.17 -11.86
C PRO A 176 -1.69 -14.54 -11.18
N PRO A 177 -2.59 -15.40 -11.68
CA PRO A 177 -2.78 -16.72 -11.11
C PRO A 177 -1.50 -17.55 -11.25
N LEU A 178 -1.21 -18.40 -10.26
CA LEU A 178 0.01 -19.23 -10.19
C LEU A 178 0.22 -20.12 -11.43
N SER A 179 -0.86 -20.49 -12.13
CA SER A 179 -0.81 -21.22 -13.39
C SER A 179 -0.04 -20.47 -14.49
N ASP A 180 -0.27 -19.17 -14.59
CA ASP A 180 0.30 -18.33 -15.66
C ASP A 180 1.78 -18.04 -15.39
N VAL A 181 2.15 -18.07 -14.12
CA VAL A 181 3.54 -17.97 -13.65
C VAL A 181 4.36 -19.16 -14.10
N LEU A 182 3.80 -20.36 -13.97
CA LEU A 182 4.49 -21.62 -14.24
C LEU A 182 4.42 -22.02 -15.71
N ALA A 183 3.55 -21.39 -16.51
CA ALA A 183 3.48 -21.63 -17.94
C ALA A 183 4.81 -21.28 -18.63
N ARG A 184 5.44 -22.31 -19.19
CA ARG A 184 6.68 -22.18 -19.99
C ARG A 184 6.34 -21.38 -21.26
N PRO A 185 7.16 -20.40 -21.68
CA PRO A 185 6.91 -19.69 -22.92
C PRO A 185 7.05 -20.70 -24.06
N SER A 186 5.96 -20.90 -24.80
CA SER A 186 5.94 -21.71 -26.02
C SER A 186 6.97 -21.12 -26.97
N ARG A 187 8.14 -21.75 -27.08
CA ARG A 187 9.16 -21.36 -28.05
C ARG A 187 8.52 -21.51 -29.43
N PRO A 188 8.39 -20.44 -30.24
CA PRO A 188 7.87 -20.59 -31.58
C PRO A 188 8.82 -21.52 -32.34
N LEU A 189 8.30 -22.66 -32.78
CA LEU A 189 9.00 -23.53 -33.72
C LEU A 189 9.12 -22.74 -35.02
N LEU A 190 10.32 -22.22 -35.29
CA LEU A 190 10.66 -21.64 -36.58
C LEU A 190 10.50 -22.74 -37.65
N PRO A 191 9.70 -22.53 -38.71
CA PRO A 191 9.72 -23.41 -39.86
C PRO A 191 11.08 -23.30 -40.56
N ARG A 192 11.62 -24.46 -40.94
CA ARG A 192 12.85 -24.60 -41.73
C ARG A 192 12.65 -24.10 -43.16
#